data_AF-A0A0F5JA17-F1
#
_entry.id   AF-A0A0F5JA17-F1
#
_cell.length_a   1.000
_cell.length_b   1.000
_cell.length_c   1.000
_cell.angle_alpha   90.00
_cell.angle_beta   90.00
_cell.angle_gamma   90.00
#
_symmetry.space_group_name_H-M   'P 1'
#
loop_
_entity.id
_entity.type
_entity.pdbx_description
1 polymer ?
#
loop_
_entity_poly.entity_id
_entity_poly.type
_entity_poly.pdbx_seq_one_letter_code
_entity_poly.pdbx_strand_id
1 'polypeptide(L)'
;MVVKNSIYCKMKRLLEQRFFRLLSEYSQRKVYVTEFTEAIEELATHLADFSINEQDYSVLLRYFSFGLHRLKSYRVRFEQEKNALLAFN
;
A
#
# COMPACT_ATOMS: atom_id res chain seq x y z
N MET A 1 -23.36 8.06 -15.19
CA MET A 1 -22.33 7.29 -15.92
C MET A 1 -20.97 8.02 -15.98
N VAL A 2 -20.94 9.37 -15.99
CA VAL A 2 -19.72 10.18 -16.07
C VAL A 2 -18.81 10.10 -14.82
N VAL A 3 -19.39 10.04 -13.61
CA VAL A 3 -18.61 10.00 -12.34
C VAL A 3 -17.81 8.70 -12.16
N LYS A 4 -18.38 7.55 -12.59
CA LYS A 4 -17.69 6.24 -12.51
C LYS A 4 -16.41 6.20 -13.35
N ASN A 5 -16.39 6.89 -14.50
CA ASN A 5 -15.21 6.99 -15.35
C ASN A 5 -14.09 7.85 -14.72
N SER A 6 -14.44 8.86 -13.91
CA SER A 6 -13.45 9.73 -13.27
C SER A 6 -12.66 9.00 -12.17
N ILE A 7 -13.35 8.24 -11.30
CA ILE A 7 -12.71 7.50 -10.19
C ILE A 7 -11.82 6.37 -10.72
N TYR A 8 -12.25 5.66 -11.77
CA TYR A 8 -11.45 4.60 -12.39
C TYR A 8 -10.11 5.12 -12.96
N CYS A 9 -10.15 6.19 -13.75
CA CYS A 9 -8.94 6.81 -14.30
C CYS A 9 -7.98 7.30 -13.21
N LYS A 10 -8.56 7.83 -12.13
CA LYS A 10 -7.86 8.25 -10.93
C LYS A 10 -7.18 7.09 -10.21
N MET A 11 -7.89 5.99 -9.92
CA MET A 11 -7.32 4.79 -9.28
C MET A 11 -6.26 4.13 -10.14
N LYS A 12 -6.43 4.12 -11.46
CA LYS A 12 -5.43 3.60 -12.40
C LYS A 12 -4.09 4.35 -12.27
N ARG A 13 -4.13 5.69 -12.22
CA ARG A 13 -2.93 6.52 -12.02
C ARG A 13 -2.25 6.31 -10.66
N LEU A 14 -3.01 5.96 -9.62
CA LEU A 14 -2.45 5.60 -8.31
C LEU A 14 -1.73 4.24 -8.36
N LEU A 15 -2.28 3.25 -9.05
CA LEU A 15 -1.67 1.93 -9.18
C LEU A 15 -0.42 1.93 -10.09
N GLU A 16 -0.28 2.92 -10.96
CA GLU A 16 0.89 3.11 -11.82
C GLU A 16 2.11 3.70 -11.08
N GLN A 17 1.94 4.12 -9.82
CA GLN A 17 3.00 4.73 -9.01
C GLN A 17 4.15 3.78 -8.71
N ARG A 18 5.35 4.36 -8.58
CA ARG A 18 6.62 3.64 -8.35
C ARG A 18 6.53 2.67 -7.17
N PHE A 19 5.82 3.03 -6.10
CA PHE A 19 5.59 2.17 -4.94
C PHE A 19 4.99 0.80 -5.30
N PHE A 20 3.91 0.76 -6.09
CA PHE A 20 3.25 -0.50 -6.46
C PHE A 20 4.08 -1.32 -7.44
N ARG A 21 4.86 -0.66 -8.29
CA ARG A 21 5.82 -1.33 -9.17
C ARG A 21 6.92 -2.02 -8.35
N LEU A 22 7.49 -1.32 -7.37
CA LEU A 22 8.51 -1.90 -6.48
C LEU A 22 7.97 -3.07 -5.65
N LEU A 23 6.72 -3.01 -5.19
CA LEU A 23 6.07 -4.15 -4.53
C LEU A 23 5.95 -5.37 -5.45
N SER A 24 5.61 -5.16 -6.73
CA SER A 24 5.54 -6.25 -7.72
C SER A 24 6.92 -6.83 -8.04
N GLU A 25 7.96 -6.00 -8.03
CA GLU A 25 9.33 -6.40 -8.36
C GLU A 25 10.08 -6.99 -7.16
N TYR A 26 9.55 -6.85 -5.94
CA TYR A 26 10.20 -7.29 -4.69
C TYR A 26 10.56 -8.78 -4.69
N SER A 27 9.80 -9.62 -5.41
CA SER A 27 10.11 -11.05 -5.57
C SER A 27 11.26 -11.33 -6.55
N GLN A 28 11.53 -10.44 -7.50
CA GLN A 28 12.47 -10.66 -8.61
C GLN A 28 13.78 -9.91 -8.44
N ARG A 29 13.78 -8.81 -7.70
CA ARG A 29 14.95 -7.96 -7.49
C ARG A 29 15.05 -7.57 -6.01
N LYS A 30 16.29 -7.48 -5.53
CA LYS A 30 16.57 -6.86 -4.23
C LYS A 30 16.29 -5.35 -4.34
N VAL A 31 15.14 -4.93 -3.84
CA VAL A 31 14.79 -3.51 -3.75
C VAL A 31 15.47 -2.93 -2.50
N TYR A 32 16.11 -1.78 -2.64
CA TYR A 32 16.78 -1.13 -1.50
C TYR A 32 15.77 -0.40 -0.63
N VAL A 33 16.07 -0.32 0.67
CA VAL A 33 15.21 0.41 1.64
C VAL A 33 15.04 1.86 1.22
N THR A 34 16.09 2.51 0.71
CA THR A 34 16.05 3.89 0.23
C THR A 34 15.11 4.07 -0.97
N GLU A 35 15.14 3.17 -1.95
CA GLU A 35 14.21 3.18 -3.09
C GLU A 35 12.75 3.06 -2.63
N PHE A 36 12.50 2.24 -1.59
CA PHE A 36 11.17 2.08 -1.01
C PHE A 36 10.72 3.32 -0.25
N THR A 37 11.62 3.94 0.53
CA THR A 37 11.34 5.17 1.28
C THR A 37 10.95 6.31 0.33
N GLU A 38 11.74 6.54 -0.72
CA GLU A 38 11.45 7.55 -1.75
C GLU A 38 10.10 7.29 -2.43
N ALA A 39 9.82 6.03 -2.78
CA ALA A 39 8.56 5.69 -3.43
C ALA A 39 7.32 5.87 -2.52
N ILE A 40 7.49 5.74 -1.20
CA ILE A 40 6.44 6.04 -0.21
C ILE A 40 6.21 7.55 -0.12
N GLU A 41 7.27 8.36 -0.14
CA GLU A 41 7.16 9.83 -0.14
C GLU A 41 6.46 10.33 -1.41
N GLU A 42 6.87 9.86 -2.59
CA GLU A 42 6.21 10.16 -3.88
C GLU A 42 4.71 9.78 -3.84
N LEU A 43 4.39 8.60 -3.31
CA LEU A 43 3.00 8.17 -3.15
C LEU A 43 2.20 9.08 -2.21
N ALA A 44 2.81 9.56 -1.12
CA ALA A 44 2.16 10.47 -0.18
C ALA A 44 1.82 11.82 -0.83
N THR A 45 2.73 12.39 -1.63
CA THR A 45 2.47 13.62 -2.41
C THR A 45 1.32 13.41 -3.39
N HIS A 46 1.32 12.30 -4.13
CA HIS A 46 0.23 12.01 -5.06
C HIS A 46 -1.12 11.75 -4.38
N LEU A 47 -1.11 11.13 -3.21
CA LEU A 47 -2.32 10.98 -2.40
C LEU A 47 -2.84 12.35 -1.94
N ALA A 48 -1.96 13.26 -1.49
CA ALA A 48 -2.34 14.62 -1.12
C ALA A 48 -2.99 15.38 -2.29
N ASP A 49 -2.44 15.28 -3.50
CA ASP A 49 -3.03 15.89 -4.71
C ASP A 49 -4.35 15.25 -5.12
N PHE A 50 -4.51 13.94 -4.87
CA PHE A 50 -5.77 13.23 -5.08
C PHE A 50 -6.87 13.67 -4.10
N SER A 51 -6.46 14.18 -2.94
CA SER A 51 -7.31 14.49 -1.79
C SER A 51 -8.21 15.72 -1.96
N ILE A 52 -8.05 16.47 -3.06
CA ILE A 52 -8.76 17.74 -3.30
C ILE A 52 -10.30 17.58 -3.29
N ASN A 53 -10.81 16.35 -3.38
CA ASN A 53 -12.20 16.02 -3.03
C ASN A 53 -12.23 15.24 -1.70
N GLU A 54 -12.68 15.89 -0.62
CA GLU A 54 -12.71 15.38 0.76
C GLU A 54 -13.36 13.99 0.87
N GLN A 55 -14.36 13.72 0.04
CA GLN A 55 -15.06 12.44 0.00
C GLN A 55 -14.19 11.32 -0.60
N ASP A 56 -13.45 11.58 -1.69
CA ASP A 56 -12.54 10.62 -2.32
C ASP A 56 -11.36 10.28 -1.38
N TYR A 57 -10.89 11.28 -0.61
CA TYR A 57 -9.82 11.10 0.37
C TYR A 57 -10.23 10.19 1.52
N SER A 58 -11.43 10.39 2.08
CA SER A 58 -11.94 9.56 3.19
C SER A 58 -12.05 8.08 2.82
N VAL A 59 -12.43 7.79 1.56
CA VAL A 59 -12.53 6.43 1.03
C VAL A 59 -11.13 5.81 0.89
N LEU A 60 -10.18 6.55 0.31
CA LEU A 60 -8.78 6.10 0.16
C LEU A 60 -8.11 5.84 1.51
N LEU A 61 -8.23 6.75 2.47
CA LEU A 61 -7.70 6.59 3.82
C LEU A 61 -8.25 5.35 4.52
N ARG A 62 -9.54 5.08 4.36
CA ARG A 62 -10.19 3.89 4.93
C ARG A 62 -9.63 2.60 4.35
N TYR A 63 -9.45 2.53 3.02
CA TYR A 63 -8.85 1.36 2.39
C TYR A 63 -7.38 1.18 2.77
N PHE A 64 -6.62 2.27 2.83
CA PHE A 64 -5.21 2.23 3.22
C PHE A 64 -5.03 1.79 4.67
N SER A 65 -5.84 2.33 5.58
CA SER A 65 -5.86 1.94 7.00
C SER A 65 -6.21 0.47 7.17
N PHE A 66 -7.17 -0.03 6.39
CA PHE A 66 -7.55 -1.44 6.42
C PHE A 66 -6.42 -2.35 5.91
N GLY A 67 -5.75 -1.99 4.81
CA GLY A 67 -4.59 -2.71 4.29
C GLY A 67 -3.45 -2.77 5.31
N LEU A 68 -3.14 -1.62 5.93
CA LEU A 68 -2.09 -1.52 6.95
C LEU A 68 -2.42 -2.33 8.21
N HIS A 69 -3.69 -2.32 8.64
CA HIS A 69 -4.15 -3.15 9.75
C HIS A 69 -3.98 -4.64 9.48
N ARG A 70 -4.32 -5.10 8.27
CA ARG A 70 -4.09 -6.49 7.86
C ARG A 70 -2.60 -6.84 7.85
N LEU A 71 -1.75 -5.95 7.34
CA LEU A 71 -0.29 -6.16 7.34
C LEU A 71 0.26 -6.31 8.77
N LYS A 72 -0.19 -5.46 9.70
CA LYS A 72 0.15 -5.57 11.13
C LYS A 72 -0.30 -6.91 11.73
N SER A 73 -1.52 -7.34 11.40
CA SER A 73 -2.06 -8.63 11.86
C SER A 73 -1.25 -9.81 11.32
N TYR A 74 -0.87 -9.78 10.04
CA TYR A 74 0.01 -10.80 9.45
C TYR A 74 1.37 -10.87 10.14
N ARG A 75 1.98 -9.73 10.47
CA ARG A 75 3.24 -9.70 11.22
C ARG A 75 3.10 -10.39 12.58
N VAL A 76 2.05 -10.06 13.34
CA VAL A 76 1.81 -10.68 14.65
C VAL A 76 1.60 -12.18 14.53
N ARG A 77 0.78 -12.63 13.56
CA ARG A 77 0.51 -14.04 13.34
C ARG A 77 1.78 -14.81 12.91
N PHE A 78 2.57 -14.23 12.03
CA PHE A 78 3.84 -14.81 11.59
C PHE A 78 4.83 -14.99 12.74
N GLU A 79 4.97 -13.99 13.62
CA GLU A 79 5.82 -14.11 14.81
C GLU A 79 5.31 -15.19 15.78
N GLN A 80 3.99 -15.30 15.97
CA GLN A 80 3.39 -16.35 16.80
C GLN A 80 3.63 -17.76 16.26
N GLU A 81 3.40 -17.97 14.95
CA GLU A 81 3.64 -19.27 14.30
C GLU A 81 5.12 -19.67 14.37
N LYS A 82 6.04 -18.72 14.16
CA LYS A 82 7.48 -18.94 14.30
C LYS A 82 7.84 -19.37 15.73
N ASN A 83 7.32 -18.67 16.74
CA ASN A 83 7.58 -19.00 18.15
C ASN A 83 7.01 -20.36 18.55
N ALA A 84 5.84 -20.73 18.02
CA ALA A 84 5.27 -22.06 18.23
C ALA A 84 6.13 -23.17 17.61
N LEU A 85 6.58 -23.00 16.36
CA LEU A 85 7.49 -23.95 15.70
C LEU A 85 8.81 -24.13 16.45
N LEU A 86 9.32 -23.09 17.10
CA LEU A 86 10.52 -23.18 17.95
C LEU A 86 10.26 -23.89 19.29
N ALA A 87 9.03 -23.88 19.82
CA ALA A 87 8.68 -24.53 21.07
C ALA A 87 8.43 -26.05 20.93
N PHE A 88 8.26 -26.55 19.70
CA PHE A 88 8.09 -27.98 19.38
C PHE A 88 9.37 -28.68 18.90
N ASN A 89 10.50 -27.96 18.83
CA ASN A 89 11.84 -28.51 18.62
C ASN A 89 12.60 -28.57 19.95
#